data_AF-A0A0R3R9L2-F1
#
_entry.id   AF-A0A0R3R9L2-F1
#
_cell.length_a   1.000
_cell.length_b   1.000
_cell.length_c   1.000
_cell.angle_alpha   90.00
_cell.angle_beta   90.00
_cell.angle_gamma   90.00
#
_symmetry.space_group_name_H-M   'P 1'
#
loop_
_entity.id
_entity.type
_entity.pdbx_description
1 polymer ?
#
loop_
_entity_poly.entity_id
_entity_poly.type
_entity_poly.pdbx_seq_one_letter_code
_entity_poly.pdbx_strand_id
1 'polypeptide(L)'
;MDDNDNHEALLNSPLIKNKICRPRLVAKDGRCVLRQIGMPHPCRSVYKNWFHLVIECSWRIILCVFASGFIITWIIFALIYYLTILPDQSIVSFYLKKEKN
;
A
#
# COMPACT_ATOMS: atom_id res chain seq x y z
N MET A 1 -6.11 15.35 -61.87
CA MET A 1 -4.93 14.89 -61.10
C MET A 1 -4.94 15.75 -59.84
N ASP A 2 -5.83 15.53 -58.87
CA ASP A 2 -6.14 16.59 -57.89
C ASP A 2 -6.51 16.10 -56.47
N ASP A 3 -6.27 14.82 -56.12
CA ASP A 3 -6.62 14.30 -54.78
C ASP A 3 -5.42 14.15 -53.83
N ASN A 4 -4.19 14.16 -54.36
CA ASN A 4 -2.97 13.91 -53.57
C ASN A 4 -2.55 15.13 -52.74
N ASP A 5 -2.78 16.33 -53.25
CA ASP A 5 -2.25 17.57 -52.69
C ASP A 5 -3.01 18.00 -51.42
N ASN A 6 -4.28 17.59 -51.32
CA ASN A 6 -5.14 17.88 -50.18
C ASN A 6 -4.78 17.05 -48.93
N HIS A 7 -4.27 15.82 -49.12
CA HIS A 7 -3.79 14.96 -48.02
C HIS A 7 -2.53 15.53 -47.35
N GLU A 8 -1.64 16.11 -48.15
CA GLU A 8 -0.42 16.75 -47.65
C GLU A 8 -0.72 18.05 -46.88
N ALA A 9 -1.77 18.77 -47.27
CA ALA A 9 -2.24 19.96 -46.57
C ALA A 9 -2.81 19.63 -45.17
N LEU A 10 -3.56 18.52 -45.04
CA LEU A 10 -4.09 18.08 -43.74
C LEU A 10 -2.98 17.63 -42.78
N LEU A 11 -1.94 16.96 -43.28
CA LEU A 11 -0.76 16.57 -42.49
C LEU A 11 0.05 17.77 -41.98
N ASN A 12 0.07 18.87 -42.73
CA ASN A 12 0.83 20.08 -42.39
C ASN A 12 0.08 21.08 -41.50
N SER A 13 -1.14 20.74 -41.07
CA SER A 13 -1.91 21.51 -40.09
C SER A 13 -1.07 21.72 -38.80
N PRO A 14 -1.00 22.95 -38.25
CA PRO A 14 -0.23 23.23 -37.03
C PRO A 14 -0.75 22.46 -35.80
N LEU A 15 -1.95 21.86 -35.86
CA LEU A 15 -2.44 20.97 -34.81
C LEU A 15 -1.77 19.58 -34.83
N ILE A 16 -1.24 19.14 -35.97
CA ILE A 16 -0.52 17.85 -36.15
C ILE A 16 1.01 18.05 -36.10
N LYS A 17 1.49 19.29 -36.29
CA LYS A 17 2.91 19.67 -36.13
C LYS A 17 3.34 19.86 -34.66
N ASN A 18 2.47 19.56 -33.70
CA ASN A 18 2.95 19.18 -32.38
C ASN A 18 3.47 17.75 -32.53
N LYS A 19 4.81 17.59 -32.47
CA LYS A 19 5.46 16.27 -32.38
C LYS A 19 4.53 15.32 -31.66
N ILE A 20 3.96 14.35 -32.38
CA ILE A 20 3.26 13.24 -31.76
C ILE A 20 4.35 12.51 -30.98
N CYS A 21 4.59 12.97 -29.77
CA CYS A 21 5.43 12.34 -28.78
C CYS A 21 4.64 11.10 -28.40
N ARG A 22 4.75 10.06 -29.23
CA ARG A 22 4.21 8.73 -28.96
C ARG A 22 4.65 8.43 -27.52
N PRO A 23 3.72 8.32 -26.55
CA PRO A 23 4.10 8.01 -25.20
C PRO A 23 4.85 6.69 -25.25
N ARG A 24 6.14 6.70 -24.92
CA ARG A 24 6.94 5.49 -24.87
C ARG A 24 6.44 4.65 -23.71
N LEU A 25 6.08 3.40 -24.00
CA LEU A 25 5.60 2.42 -23.02
C LEU A 25 6.59 2.21 -21.86
N VAL A 26 7.88 2.45 -22.10
CA VAL A 26 8.96 2.32 -21.13
C VAL A 26 9.82 3.59 -21.18
N ALA A 27 9.99 4.24 -20.03
CA ALA A 27 10.90 5.37 -19.86
C ALA A 27 12.36 4.89 -19.99
N LYS A 28 13.29 5.78 -20.35
CA LYS A 28 14.73 5.44 -20.43
C LYS A 28 15.31 4.93 -19.11
N ASP A 29 14.64 5.20 -17.99
CA ASP A 29 14.97 4.73 -16.64
C ASP A 29 14.47 3.30 -16.35
N GLY A 30 13.94 2.60 -17.36
CA GLY A 30 13.41 1.24 -17.23
C GLY A 30 12.03 1.15 -16.58
N ARG A 31 11.42 2.29 -16.20
CA ARG A 31 10.07 2.32 -15.61
C ARG A 31 9.01 2.29 -16.71
N CYS A 32 8.07 1.35 -16.61
CA CYS A 32 6.93 1.27 -17.51
C CYS A 32 5.95 2.42 -17.24
N VAL A 33 5.60 3.19 -18.26
CA VAL A 33 4.62 4.30 -18.20
C VAL A 33 3.21 3.74 -18.45
N LEU A 34 2.91 2.58 -17.85
CA LEU A 34 1.61 1.94 -17.91
C LEU A 34 0.90 2.22 -16.59
N ARG A 35 0.06 3.25 -16.57
CA ARG A 35 -0.87 3.49 -15.46
C ARG A 35 -2.08 2.60 -15.71
N GLN A 36 -2.21 1.51 -14.96
CA GLN A 36 -3.34 0.61 -15.04
C GLN A 36 -4.59 1.27 -14.46
N ILE A 37 -5.35 1.99 -15.30
CA ILE A 37 -6.64 2.58 -14.93
C ILE A 37 -7.73 1.54 -15.21
N GLY A 38 -8.41 1.04 -14.17
CA GLY A 38 -9.57 0.15 -14.33
C GLY A 38 -9.51 -1.21 -13.64
N MET A 39 -8.61 -1.45 -12.67
CA MET A 39 -8.68 -2.67 -11.87
C MET A 39 -9.82 -2.53 -10.84
N PRO A 40 -10.86 -3.40 -10.84
CA PRO A 40 -12.02 -3.21 -9.97
C PRO A 40 -11.74 -3.47 -8.48
N HIS A 41 -10.69 -4.22 -8.12
CA HIS A 41 -10.36 -4.55 -6.71
C HIS A 41 -8.84 -4.62 -6.42
N PRO A 42 -8.09 -3.52 -6.59
CA PRO A 42 -6.63 -3.54 -6.43
C PRO A 42 -6.22 -3.87 -4.98
N CYS A 43 -6.90 -3.31 -3.98
CA CYS A 43 -6.54 -3.54 -2.57
C CYS A 43 -6.61 -5.02 -2.17
N ARG A 44 -7.70 -5.74 -2.48
CA ARG A 44 -7.90 -7.13 -2.02
C ARG A 44 -6.88 -8.09 -2.65
N SER A 45 -6.52 -7.88 -3.90
CA SER A 45 -5.49 -8.69 -4.57
C SER A 45 -4.09 -8.37 -4.03
N VAL A 46 -3.82 -7.10 -3.71
CA VAL A 46 -2.54 -6.67 -3.13
C VAL A 46 -2.33 -7.24 -1.72
N TYR A 47 -3.38 -7.31 -0.89
CA TYR A 47 -3.29 -7.97 0.42
C TYR A 47 -2.99 -9.48 0.30
N LYS A 48 -3.53 -10.19 -0.70
CA LYS A 48 -3.16 -11.60 -0.93
C LYS A 48 -1.69 -11.73 -1.36
N ASN A 49 -1.18 -10.75 -2.11
CA ASN A 49 0.20 -10.71 -2.57
C ASN A 49 1.17 -10.02 -1.59
N TRP A 50 0.76 -9.76 -0.34
CA TRP A 50 1.58 -9.06 0.64
C TRP A 50 2.93 -9.73 0.87
N PHE A 51 3.02 -11.08 0.81
CA PHE A 51 4.30 -11.79 0.92
C PHE A 51 5.24 -11.51 -0.26
N HIS A 52 4.72 -11.50 -1.49
CA HIS A 52 5.49 -11.09 -2.66
C HIS A 52 5.94 -9.63 -2.55
N LEU A 53 5.06 -8.73 -2.09
CA LEU A 53 5.40 -7.32 -1.84
C LEU A 53 6.49 -7.16 -0.76
N VAL A 54 6.42 -7.96 0.31
CA VAL A 54 7.40 -7.99 1.41
C VAL A 54 8.77 -8.47 0.92
N ILE A 55 8.80 -9.48 0.05
CA ILE A 55 10.05 -9.99 -0.56
C ILE A 55 10.62 -9.01 -1.58
N GLU A 56 9.77 -8.31 -2.34
CA GLU A 56 10.19 -7.40 -3.40
C GLU A 56 10.78 -6.07 -2.88
N CYS A 57 10.41 -5.64 -1.67
CA CYS A 57 10.91 -4.42 -1.00
C CYS A 57 12.03 -4.67 0.03
N SER A 58 12.84 -5.69 -0.26
CA SER A 58 13.76 -6.41 0.63
C SER A 58 14.98 -5.62 1.13
N TRP A 59 14.78 -4.72 2.10
CA TRP A 59 15.68 -4.55 3.27
C TRP A 59 14.99 -3.78 4.39
N ARG A 60 14.30 -2.69 4.04
CA ARG A 60 13.51 -1.90 5.02
C ARG A 60 12.36 -2.71 5.59
N ILE A 61 11.68 -3.49 4.76
CA ILE A 61 10.53 -4.28 5.19
C ILE A 61 10.95 -5.46 6.07
N ILE A 62 12.11 -6.07 5.83
CA ILE A 62 12.63 -7.14 6.68
C ILE A 62 12.83 -6.64 8.12
N LEU A 63 13.39 -5.43 8.26
CA LEU A 63 13.60 -4.79 9.56
C LEU A 63 12.27 -4.41 10.23
N CYS A 64 11.30 -3.91 9.45
CA CYS A 64 9.96 -3.61 9.94
C CYS A 64 9.24 -4.87 10.45
N VAL A 65 9.29 -5.99 9.72
CA VAL A 65 8.66 -7.25 10.12
C VAL A 65 9.30 -7.76 11.41
N PHE A 66 10.63 -7.75 11.48
CA PHE A 66 11.37 -8.14 12.67
C PHE A 66 10.96 -7.30 13.88
N ALA A 67 11.00 -5.97 13.78
CA ALA A 67 10.58 -5.06 14.84
C ALA A 67 9.11 -5.23 15.23
N SER A 68 8.21 -5.40 14.24
CA SER A 68 6.78 -5.62 14.49
C SER A 68 6.53 -6.90 15.27
N GLY A 69 7.30 -7.96 15.03
CA GLY A 69 7.23 -9.21 15.79
C GLY A 69 7.47 -8.98 17.28
N PHE A 70 8.55 -8.26 17.64
CA PHE A 70 8.83 -7.93 19.04
C PHE A 70 7.74 -7.07 19.68
N ILE A 71 7.26 -6.05 18.96
CA ILE A 71 6.20 -5.17 19.45
C ILE A 71 4.91 -5.96 19.68
N ILE A 72 4.52 -6.81 18.74
CA ILE A 72 3.33 -7.67 18.87
C ILE A 72 3.46 -8.58 20.08
N THR A 73 4.61 -9.24 20.25
CA THR A 73 4.86 -10.08 21.42
C THR A 73 4.74 -9.28 22.72
N TRP A 74 5.36 -8.10 22.80
CA TRP A 74 5.26 -7.23 23.98
C TRP A 74 3.82 -6.79 24.27
N ILE A 75 3.05 -6.42 23.25
CA ILE A 75 1.65 -6.03 23.40
C ILE A 75 0.81 -7.21 23.90
N ILE A 76 1.02 -8.42 23.36
CA ILE A 76 0.30 -9.61 23.81
C ILE A 76 0.60 -9.90 25.29
N PHE A 77 1.88 -9.86 25.69
CA PHE A 77 2.26 -10.04 27.10
C PHE A 77 1.66 -8.97 28.02
N ALA A 78 1.71 -7.70 27.60
CA ALA A 78 1.11 -6.60 28.35
C ALA A 78 -0.42 -6.75 28.48
N LEU A 79 -1.08 -7.17 27.40
CA LEU A 79 -2.52 -7.40 27.37
C LEU A 79 -2.92 -8.55 28.29
N ILE A 80 -2.21 -9.68 28.25
CA ILE A 80 -2.43 -10.81 29.16
C ILE A 80 -2.25 -10.35 30.61
N TYR A 81 -1.15 -9.65 30.92
CA TYR A 81 -0.88 -9.13 32.25
C TYR A 81 -1.97 -8.19 32.75
N TYR A 82 -2.41 -7.26 31.90
CA TYR A 82 -3.50 -6.34 32.21
C TYR A 82 -4.82 -7.08 32.48
N LEU A 83 -5.16 -8.07 31.65
CA LEU A 83 -6.34 -8.90 31.85
C LEU A 83 -6.27 -9.78 33.09
N THR A 84 -5.09 -10.19 33.54
CA THR A 84 -4.92 -10.93 34.80
C THR A 84 -5.05 -10.03 36.02
N ILE A 85 -4.61 -8.77 35.93
CA ILE A 85 -4.63 -7.82 37.06
C ILE A 85 -5.99 -7.17 37.25
N LEU A 86 -6.71 -6.88 36.17
CA LEU A 86 -8.04 -6.28 36.23
C LEU A 86 -9.02 -7.03 37.17
N PRO A 87 -9.14 -8.37 37.10
CA PRO A 87 -9.99 -9.13 38.02
C PRO A 87 -9.43 -9.13 39.45
N ASP A 88 -8.11 -9.24 39.62
CA ASP A 88 -7.45 -9.19 40.93
C ASP A 88 -7.75 -7.86 41.66
N GLN A 89 -7.59 -6.73 40.96
CA GLN A 89 -7.92 -5.40 41.48
C GLN A 89 -9.41 -5.25 41.82
N SER A 90 -10.30 -5.83 41.01
CA SER A 90 -11.73 -5.81 41.31
C SER A 90 -12.04 -6.56 42.62
N ILE A 91 -11.44 -7.74 42.80
CA ILE A 91 -11.63 -8.58 43.99
C ILE A 91 -11.09 -7.85 45.23
N VAL A 92 -9.87 -7.32 45.17
CA VAL A 92 -9.25 -6.55 46.27
C VAL A 92 -10.13 -5.36 46.67
N SER A 93 -10.70 -4.63 45.70
CA SER A 93 -11.63 -3.53 45.97
C SER A 93 -12.89 -3.97 46.71
N PHE A 94 -13.47 -5.13 46.34
CA PHE A 94 -14.61 -5.73 47.06
C PHE A 94 -14.23 -6.17 48.48
N TYR A 95 -13.04 -6.75 48.68
CA TYR A 95 -12.56 -7.16 50.00
C TYR A 95 -12.37 -5.96 50.94
N LEU A 96 -11.70 -4.89 50.49
CA LEU A 96 -11.51 -3.69 51.31
C LEU A 96 -12.82 -2.96 51.63
N LYS A 97 -13.80 -3.01 50.71
CA LYS A 97 -15.13 -2.47 50.99
C LYS A 97 -15.91 -3.29 52.02
N LYS A 98 -15.68 -4.61 52.05
CA LYS A 98 -16.28 -5.51 53.05
C LYS A 98 -15.65 -5.36 54.44
N GLU A 99 -14.35 -5.06 54.52
CA GLU A 99 -13.67 -4.84 55.81
C GLU A 99 -14.06 -3.52 56.48
N LYS A 100 -14.43 -2.50 55.69
CA LYS A 100 -14.84 -1.18 56.20
C LYS A 100 -16.31 -1.06 56.62
N ASN A 101 -17.13 -2.11 56.46
CA ASN A 101 -18.55 -2.11 56.80
C ASN A 101 -18.85 -3.20 57.84
#